data_AF-A0A7W0FB90-F1
#
_entry.id   AF-A0A7W0FB90-F1
#
_cell.length_a   1.000
_cell.length_b   1.000
_cell.length_c   1.000
_cell.angle_alpha   90.00
_cell.angle_beta   90.00
_cell.angle_gamma   90.00
#
_symmetry.space_group_name_H-M   'P 1'
#
loop_
_entity.id
_entity.type
_entity.pdbx_description
1 polymer ?
#
loop_
_entity_poly.entity_id
_entity_poly.type
_entity_poly.pdbx_seq_one_letter_code
_entity_poly.pdbx_strand_id
1 'polypeptide(L)'
;MFSLYFVMFIGVSIQTTTTVSRLRPIPHRIIPAKQDIIKWMNKNIPPGSVILCDLGFAPEIVLYSKFSTVIHTHYEAKDVRDKTKEFYESLFKDEDELWNFARKYKSDYILYHWMSLLESGVSSKRYMVNITNVFTNSAIYKLHFAENELKRFELLYQNEFFRLFRVLKEGEAPVHHNVRYSPFFNPKLLIPEGKIVKIEGFFDDDYAQEKTSEICDLSNLKNKATQLVQDGKLIEAEQTYLKIIEIDPYFDLARVILADFYTKTKQPEKALWHLKEAVRLSGTAESYFYMISACKYFEKNTLAQRYRQEASKKFPADGRFQ
;
A
#
# COMPACT_ATOMS: atom_id res chain seq x y z
N MET A 1 -57.78 -3.65 -52.33
CA MET A 1 -56.86 -4.63 -51.71
C MET A 1 -55.48 -4.00 -51.75
N PHE A 2 -54.96 -3.70 -50.56
CA PHE A 2 -53.73 -3.00 -50.13
C PHE A 2 -52.62 -2.63 -51.15
N SER A 3 -52.33 -1.33 -51.23
CA SER A 3 -51.05 -0.78 -51.72
C SER A 3 -50.14 -0.55 -50.51
N LEU A 4 -49.04 -1.29 -50.44
CA LEU A 4 -48.09 -1.27 -49.33
C LEU A 4 -46.95 -0.29 -49.65
N TYR A 5 -46.92 0.87 -48.99
CA TYR A 5 -45.77 1.77 -49.04
C TYR A 5 -44.64 1.20 -48.16
N PHE A 6 -43.54 0.81 -48.78
CA PHE A 6 -42.33 0.38 -48.10
C PHE A 6 -41.42 1.60 -47.89
N VAL A 7 -41.41 2.16 -46.68
CA VAL A 7 -40.48 3.22 -46.28
C VAL A 7 -39.15 2.57 -45.88
N MET A 8 -38.12 2.72 -46.71
CA MET A 8 -36.75 2.35 -46.34
C MET A 8 -36.20 3.35 -45.31
N PHE A 9 -36.09 2.93 -44.06
CA PHE A 9 -35.23 3.58 -43.07
C PHE A 9 -33.78 3.18 -43.35
N ILE A 10 -32.98 4.12 -43.87
CA ILE A 10 -31.52 3.98 -43.89
C ILE A 10 -31.03 4.25 -42.47
N GLY A 11 -30.88 3.18 -41.69
CA GLY A 11 -30.20 3.23 -40.40
C GLY A 11 -28.71 3.49 -40.60
N VAL A 12 -28.30 4.77 -40.58
CA VAL A 12 -26.90 5.12 -40.40
C VAL A 12 -26.52 4.77 -38.97
N SER A 13 -25.99 3.55 -38.80
CA SER A 13 -25.33 3.15 -37.56
C SER A 13 -24.00 3.91 -37.48
N ILE A 14 -24.01 5.04 -36.78
CA ILE A 14 -22.79 5.72 -36.38
C ILE A 14 -22.11 4.80 -35.35
N GLN A 15 -21.29 3.87 -35.83
CA GLN A 15 -20.33 3.18 -34.99
C GLN A 15 -19.26 4.20 -34.63
N THR A 16 -19.44 4.91 -33.51
CA THR A 16 -18.32 5.59 -32.86
C THR A 16 -17.42 4.53 -32.26
N THR A 17 -16.61 3.86 -33.09
CA THR A 17 -15.41 3.20 -32.61
C THR A 17 -14.47 4.32 -32.21
N THR A 18 -14.60 4.82 -30.98
CA THR A 18 -13.50 5.50 -30.31
C THR A 18 -12.38 4.48 -30.25
N THR A 19 -11.47 4.55 -31.22
CA THR A 19 -10.22 3.78 -31.22
C THR A 19 -9.50 4.17 -29.94
N VAL A 20 -9.68 3.36 -28.90
CA VAL A 20 -9.04 3.58 -27.62
C VAL A 20 -7.54 3.49 -27.89
N SER A 21 -6.84 4.62 -27.74
CA SER A 21 -5.40 4.66 -27.98
C SER A 21 -4.74 3.54 -27.18
N ARG A 22 -3.88 2.76 -27.85
CA ARG A 22 -3.09 1.74 -27.16
C ARG A 22 -2.29 2.45 -26.08
N LEU A 23 -2.39 1.95 -24.85
CA LEU A 23 -1.59 2.43 -23.72
C LEU A 23 -0.11 2.38 -24.10
N ARG A 24 0.62 3.46 -23.84
CA ARG A 24 2.07 3.46 -24.03
C ARG A 24 2.70 2.46 -23.06
N PRO A 25 3.72 1.70 -23.48
CA PRO A 25 4.44 0.84 -22.56
C PRO A 25 5.10 1.69 -21.47
N ILE A 26 5.01 1.23 -20.23
CA ILE A 26 5.65 1.89 -19.09
C ILE A 26 7.15 1.58 -19.17
N PRO A 27 8.03 2.59 -19.32
CA PRO A 27 9.45 2.36 -19.50
C PRO A 27 10.11 1.86 -18.21
N HIS A 28 11.15 1.05 -18.37
CA HIS A 28 11.90 0.47 -17.25
C HIS A 28 12.52 1.48 -16.28
N ARG A 29 12.79 2.71 -16.75
CA ARG A 29 13.35 3.80 -15.92
C ARG A 29 12.40 4.30 -14.82
N ILE A 30 11.10 4.04 -14.93
CA ILE A 30 10.14 4.36 -13.88
C ILE A 30 10.35 3.39 -12.74
N ILE A 31 10.41 3.89 -11.51
CA ILE A 31 10.65 3.08 -10.31
C ILE A 31 9.61 1.94 -10.25
N PRO A 32 10.01 0.69 -9.95
CA PRO A 32 9.12 -0.47 -9.98
C PRO A 32 7.80 -0.29 -9.24
N ALA A 33 7.81 0.35 -8.06
CA ALA A 33 6.59 0.64 -7.29
C ALA A 33 5.60 1.54 -8.03
N LYS A 34 6.07 2.53 -8.80
CA LYS A 34 5.20 3.36 -9.66
C LYS A 34 4.66 2.55 -10.83
N GLN A 35 5.48 1.69 -11.44
CA GLN A 35 5.01 0.82 -12.52
C GLN A 35 3.92 -0.14 -12.03
N ASP A 36 4.12 -0.73 -10.86
CA ASP A 36 3.22 -1.71 -10.25
C ASP A 36 1.82 -1.11 -10.05
N ILE A 37 1.73 0.08 -9.44
CA ILE A 37 0.44 0.74 -9.22
C ILE A 37 -0.22 1.20 -10.53
N ILE A 38 0.52 1.72 -11.52
CA ILE A 38 -0.06 2.09 -12.82
C ILE A 38 -0.61 0.86 -13.53
N LYS A 39 0.12 -0.26 -13.54
CA LYS A 39 -0.35 -1.53 -14.12
C LYS A 39 -1.59 -2.03 -13.41
N TRP A 40 -1.61 -1.98 -12.08
CA TRP A 40 -2.76 -2.37 -11.28
C TRP A 40 -3.96 -1.49 -11.58
N MET A 41 -3.82 -0.16 -11.60
CA MET A 41 -4.92 0.76 -11.91
C MET A 41 -5.47 0.51 -13.32
N ASN A 42 -4.62 0.44 -14.35
CA ASN A 42 -5.04 0.17 -15.73
C ASN A 42 -5.85 -1.13 -15.89
N LYS A 43 -5.66 -2.10 -15.00
CA LYS A 43 -6.39 -3.38 -14.99
C LYS A 43 -7.69 -3.33 -14.18
N ASN A 44 -7.72 -2.58 -13.08
CA ASN A 44 -8.76 -2.73 -12.05
C ASN A 44 -9.70 -1.53 -11.89
N ILE A 45 -9.34 -0.34 -12.38
CA ILE A 45 -10.22 0.84 -12.29
C ILE A 45 -10.77 1.26 -13.67
N PRO A 46 -11.97 1.86 -13.75
CA PRO A 46 -12.59 2.25 -15.02
C PRO A 46 -11.72 3.23 -15.82
N PRO A 47 -11.55 3.03 -17.14
CA PRO A 47 -10.93 4.04 -18.00
C PRO A 47 -11.68 5.38 -17.93
N GLY A 48 -10.96 6.50 -17.97
CA GLY A 48 -11.53 7.84 -17.87
C GLY A 48 -11.73 8.35 -16.44
N SER A 49 -11.43 7.54 -15.42
CA SER A 49 -11.44 8.00 -14.03
C SER A 49 -10.45 9.14 -13.76
N VAL A 50 -10.78 9.98 -12.78
CA VAL A 50 -10.00 11.14 -12.36
C VAL A 50 -9.23 10.81 -11.08
N ILE A 51 -7.90 10.94 -11.13
CA ILE A 51 -6.99 10.65 -10.03
C ILE A 51 -6.49 11.95 -9.39
N LEU A 52 -6.77 12.12 -8.10
CA LEU A 52 -6.12 13.12 -7.27
C LEU A 52 -4.80 12.55 -6.75
N CYS A 53 -3.69 13.15 -7.15
CA CYS A 53 -2.36 12.66 -6.81
C CYS A 53 -1.36 13.81 -6.65
N ASP A 54 -0.19 13.47 -6.12
CA ASP A 54 0.93 14.40 -6.05
C ASP A 54 1.38 14.91 -7.43
N LEU A 55 1.79 16.17 -7.46
CA LEU A 55 2.28 16.86 -8.64
C LEU A 55 3.36 16.07 -9.40
N GLY A 56 4.30 15.46 -8.68
CA GLY A 56 5.43 14.72 -9.26
C GLY A 56 5.05 13.38 -9.88
N PHE A 57 3.82 12.89 -9.66
CA PHE A 57 3.34 11.64 -10.25
C PHE A 57 2.27 11.86 -11.32
N ALA A 58 1.59 13.00 -11.31
CA ALA A 58 0.53 13.31 -12.26
C ALA A 58 0.92 13.12 -13.75
N PRO A 59 2.09 13.57 -14.24
CA PRO A 59 2.47 13.39 -15.63
C PRO A 59 2.61 11.92 -16.04
N GLU A 60 3.11 11.06 -15.14
CA GLU A 60 3.29 9.64 -15.43
C GLU A 60 1.93 8.93 -15.53
N ILE A 61 0.96 9.31 -14.69
CA ILE A 61 -0.41 8.79 -14.78
C ILE A 61 -1.01 9.15 -16.15
N VAL A 62 -1.00 10.44 -16.52
CA VAL A 62 -1.59 10.89 -17.79
C VAL A 62 -0.90 10.23 -18.99
N LEU A 63 0.42 10.01 -18.92
CA LEU A 63 1.19 9.46 -20.03
C LEU A 63 1.02 7.95 -20.23
N TYR A 64 0.87 7.18 -19.14
CA TYR A 64 0.88 5.70 -19.19
C TYR A 64 -0.44 5.05 -18.76
N SER A 65 -1.52 5.84 -18.65
CA SER A 65 -2.85 5.34 -18.32
C SER A 65 -3.93 6.00 -19.17
N LYS A 66 -5.19 5.64 -18.91
CA LYS A 66 -6.37 6.31 -19.49
C LYS A 66 -7.05 7.23 -18.49
N PHE A 67 -6.31 7.66 -17.47
CA PHE A 67 -6.85 8.48 -16.38
C PHE A 67 -6.44 9.93 -16.54
N SER A 68 -7.29 10.82 -16.07
CA SER A 68 -6.99 12.25 -15.93
C SER A 68 -6.51 12.54 -14.52
N THR A 69 -5.78 13.63 -14.32
CA THR A 69 -5.34 14.06 -12.98
C THR A 69 -5.89 15.43 -12.65
N VAL A 70 -6.20 15.67 -11.37
CA VAL A 70 -6.70 16.99 -10.91
C VAL A 70 -5.58 18.04 -10.90
N ILE A 71 -4.39 17.61 -10.50
CA ILE A 71 -3.19 18.43 -10.39
C ILE A 71 -2.32 18.18 -11.62
N HIS A 72 -1.65 19.23 -12.11
CA HIS A 72 -0.75 19.19 -13.27
C HIS A 72 0.52 20.00 -13.00
N THR A 73 1.62 19.65 -13.67
CA THR A 73 2.95 20.27 -13.49
C THR A 73 3.13 21.65 -14.12
N HIS A 74 2.08 22.25 -14.70
CA HIS A 74 2.12 23.60 -15.28
C HIS A 74 2.11 24.68 -14.19
N TYR A 75 3.16 24.70 -13.37
CA TYR A 75 3.26 25.53 -12.17
C TYR A 75 3.36 27.03 -12.48
N GLU A 76 3.59 27.40 -13.74
CA GLU A 76 3.57 28.78 -14.22
C GLU A 76 2.16 29.40 -14.09
N ALA A 77 1.12 28.57 -14.17
CA ALA A 77 -0.27 29.00 -14.06
C ALA A 77 -0.69 29.20 -12.59
N LYS A 78 -1.24 30.38 -12.26
CA LYS A 78 -1.61 30.73 -10.88
C LYS A 78 -2.69 29.80 -10.31
N ASP A 79 -3.70 29.49 -11.12
CA ASP A 79 -4.81 28.60 -10.75
C ASP A 79 -4.33 27.19 -10.42
N VAL A 80 -3.29 26.69 -11.10
CA VAL A 80 -2.64 25.41 -10.78
C VAL A 80 -1.93 25.47 -9.44
N ARG A 81 -1.21 26.56 -9.15
CA ARG A 81 -0.56 26.75 -7.84
C ARG A 81 -1.57 26.84 -6.71
N ASP A 82 -2.61 27.65 -6.89
CA ASP A 82 -3.67 27.83 -5.90
C ASP A 82 -4.38 26.49 -5.62
N LYS A 83 -4.71 25.72 -6.66
CA LYS A 83 -5.31 24.39 -6.54
C LYS A 83 -4.38 23.39 -5.84
N THR A 84 -3.09 23.43 -6.15
CA THR A 84 -2.08 22.56 -5.51
C THR A 84 -1.94 22.89 -4.02
N LYS A 85 -1.93 24.19 -3.69
CA LYS A 85 -1.93 24.66 -2.30
C LYS A 85 -3.20 24.20 -1.57
N GLU A 86 -4.38 24.41 -2.16
CA GLU A 86 -5.66 23.98 -1.59
C GLU A 86 -5.68 22.46 -1.34
N PHE A 87 -5.18 21.66 -2.29
CA PHE A 87 -5.04 20.21 -2.12
C PHE A 87 -4.14 19.86 -0.95
N TYR A 88 -2.93 20.42 -0.91
CA TYR A 88 -1.96 20.11 0.14
C TYR A 88 -2.45 20.54 1.51
N GLU A 89 -3.08 21.72 1.63
CA GLU A 89 -3.72 22.16 2.88
C GLU A 89 -4.82 21.19 3.32
N SER A 90 -5.67 20.72 2.39
CA SER A 90 -6.76 19.79 2.72
C SER A 90 -6.28 18.45 3.29
N LEU A 91 -5.08 17.98 2.92
CA LEU A 91 -4.49 16.77 3.50
C LEU A 91 -4.28 16.90 5.01
N PHE A 92 -3.89 18.08 5.50
CA PHE A 92 -3.57 18.31 6.91
C PHE A 92 -4.77 18.75 7.76
N LYS A 93 -5.94 18.93 7.14
CA LYS A 93 -7.22 19.15 7.83
C LYS A 93 -7.90 17.83 8.15
N ASP A 94 -9.16 17.85 8.58
CA ASP A 94 -9.96 16.65 8.76
C ASP A 94 -10.33 15.96 7.43
N GLU A 95 -10.90 14.76 7.55
CA GLU A 95 -11.28 13.91 6.43
C GLU A 95 -12.36 14.54 5.53
N ASP A 96 -13.31 15.27 6.10
CA ASP A 96 -14.42 15.87 5.36
C ASP A 96 -13.92 17.03 4.48
N GLU A 97 -12.94 17.81 4.93
CA GLU A 97 -12.30 18.86 4.14
C GLU A 97 -11.57 18.29 2.90
N LEU A 98 -10.81 17.20 3.06
CA LEU A 98 -10.17 16.52 1.93
C LEU A 98 -11.22 15.91 0.97
N TRP A 99 -12.30 15.35 1.53
CA TRP A 99 -13.39 14.80 0.73
C TRP A 99 -14.13 15.88 -0.07
N ASN A 100 -14.37 17.04 0.53
CA ASN A 100 -14.94 18.20 -0.14
C ASN A 100 -14.05 18.68 -1.30
N PHE A 101 -12.74 18.74 -1.10
CA PHE A 101 -11.79 19.02 -2.18
C PHE A 101 -11.89 17.99 -3.32
N ALA A 102 -11.86 16.70 -2.98
CA ALA A 102 -11.95 15.63 -3.97
C ALA A 102 -13.25 15.74 -4.80
N ARG A 103 -14.39 16.03 -4.15
CA ARG A 103 -15.69 16.25 -4.79
C ARG A 103 -15.73 17.51 -5.65
N LYS A 104 -15.18 18.63 -5.17
CA LYS A 104 -15.08 19.91 -5.90
C LYS A 104 -14.44 19.71 -7.28
N TYR A 105 -13.40 18.87 -7.35
CA TYR A 105 -12.69 18.56 -8.59
C TYR A 105 -13.10 17.23 -9.24
N LYS A 106 -14.19 16.61 -8.78
CA LYS A 106 -14.74 15.34 -9.32
C LYS A 106 -13.70 14.23 -9.41
N SER A 107 -12.89 14.09 -8.37
CA SER A 107 -11.90 13.03 -8.24
C SER A 107 -12.60 11.72 -7.89
N ASP A 108 -12.29 10.65 -8.61
CA ASP A 108 -12.79 9.31 -8.32
C ASP A 108 -11.88 8.56 -7.34
N TYR A 109 -10.58 8.86 -7.40
CA TYR A 109 -9.56 8.19 -6.59
C TYR A 109 -8.53 9.17 -6.05
N ILE A 110 -7.94 8.85 -4.89
CA ILE A 110 -6.76 9.51 -4.32
C ILE A 110 -5.59 8.55 -4.35
N LEU A 111 -4.49 8.99 -4.94
CA LEU A 111 -3.22 8.28 -4.92
C LEU A 111 -2.31 8.91 -3.88
N TYR A 112 -2.10 8.17 -2.80
CA TYR A 112 -1.35 8.57 -1.62
C TYR A 112 0.05 7.97 -1.65
N HIS A 113 1.05 8.76 -1.25
CA HIS A 113 2.45 8.34 -1.13
C HIS A 113 2.91 8.45 0.32
N TRP A 114 3.72 7.50 0.78
CA TRP A 114 4.18 7.42 2.17
C TRP A 114 4.88 8.71 2.66
N MET A 115 5.72 9.33 1.82
CA MET A 115 6.41 10.57 2.17
C MET A 115 5.46 11.74 2.42
N SER A 116 4.19 11.68 1.99
CA SER A 116 3.25 12.77 2.24
C SER A 116 3.10 13.04 3.74
N LEU A 117 3.06 11.98 4.57
CA LEU A 117 3.10 12.12 6.02
C LEU A 117 4.54 12.12 6.54
N LEU A 118 5.39 11.17 6.16
CA LEU A 118 6.67 10.94 6.87
C LEU A 118 7.77 11.98 6.56
N GLU A 119 7.63 12.78 5.48
CA GLU A 119 8.58 13.85 5.16
C GLU A 119 8.22 15.13 5.94
N SER A 120 9.14 15.61 6.78
CA SER A 120 8.99 16.83 7.58
C SER A 120 9.98 17.94 7.19
N GLY A 121 10.93 17.66 6.29
CA GLY A 121 11.94 18.63 5.87
C GLY A 121 11.40 19.75 4.97
N VAL A 122 12.29 20.61 4.48
CA VAL A 122 11.94 21.77 3.63
C VAL A 122 11.31 21.39 2.28
N SER A 123 11.50 20.14 1.84
CA SER A 123 10.86 19.57 0.64
C SER A 123 9.48 18.96 0.91
N SER A 124 9.05 18.91 2.16
CA SER A 124 7.76 18.34 2.53
C SER A 124 6.59 19.19 2.03
N LYS A 125 5.46 18.53 1.76
CA LYS A 125 4.19 19.22 1.47
C LYS A 125 3.77 20.12 2.62
N ARG A 126 4.03 19.67 3.84
CA ARG A 126 3.66 20.35 5.08
C ARG A 126 4.43 21.67 5.23
N TYR A 127 5.71 21.70 4.85
CA TYR A 127 6.49 22.94 4.76
C TYR A 127 5.96 23.88 3.67
N MET A 128 5.61 23.35 2.49
CA MET A 128 5.08 24.15 1.37
C MET A 128 3.78 24.91 1.71
N VAL A 129 2.95 24.36 2.61
CA VAL A 129 1.70 24.99 3.05
C VAL A 129 1.78 25.60 4.46
N ASN A 130 2.98 25.68 5.04
CA ASN A 130 3.22 26.23 6.38
C ASN A 130 2.39 25.53 7.48
N ILE A 131 2.25 24.21 7.39
CA ILE A 131 1.64 23.35 8.41
C ILE A 131 2.72 22.40 8.90
N THR A 132 3.53 22.82 9.87
CA THR A 132 4.68 22.00 10.33
C THR A 132 4.27 20.86 11.23
N ASN A 133 3.12 20.99 11.88
CA ASN A 133 2.61 20.07 12.89
C ASN A 133 1.46 19.24 12.34
N VAL A 134 1.46 17.93 12.59
CA VAL A 134 0.41 17.02 12.12
C VAL A 134 -0.35 16.43 13.31
N PHE A 135 -1.68 16.49 13.21
CA PHE A 135 -2.58 15.89 14.19
C PHE A 135 -3.06 14.52 13.73
N THR A 136 -3.28 13.60 14.67
CA THR A 136 -3.73 12.22 14.40
C THR A 136 -5.16 12.15 13.85
N ASN A 137 -5.97 13.19 14.05
CA ASN A 137 -7.31 13.28 13.47
C ASN A 137 -7.32 13.79 12.02
N SER A 138 -6.18 14.25 11.49
CA SER A 138 -6.07 14.77 10.12
C SER A 138 -6.26 13.69 9.07
N ALA A 139 -6.71 14.07 7.88
CA ALA A 139 -6.92 13.19 6.75
C ALA A 139 -5.61 12.47 6.37
N ILE A 140 -4.49 13.19 6.35
CA ILE A 140 -3.18 12.64 5.98
C ILE A 140 -2.71 11.55 6.94
N TYR A 141 -2.98 11.70 8.24
CA TYR A 141 -2.66 10.67 9.23
C TYR A 141 -3.57 9.45 9.04
N LYS A 142 -4.88 9.67 8.87
CA LYS A 142 -5.84 8.58 8.69
C LYS A 142 -5.59 7.78 7.41
N LEU A 143 -5.29 8.46 6.30
CA LEU A 143 -4.87 7.81 5.05
C LEU A 143 -3.59 6.97 5.23
N HIS A 144 -2.74 7.29 6.20
CA HIS A 144 -1.46 6.61 6.41
C HIS A 144 -1.53 5.46 7.41
N PHE A 145 -2.19 5.64 8.56
CA PHE A 145 -2.14 4.70 9.68
C PHE A 145 -3.50 4.20 10.17
N ALA A 146 -4.58 4.91 9.82
CA ALA A 146 -5.91 4.61 10.33
C ALA A 146 -6.91 4.42 9.19
N GLU A 147 -6.53 3.63 8.17
CA GLU A 147 -7.41 3.38 7.02
C GLU A 147 -8.75 2.76 7.41
N ASN A 148 -8.80 2.06 8.54
CA ASN A 148 -10.01 1.43 9.04
C ASN A 148 -10.98 2.42 9.71
N GLU A 149 -10.53 3.64 10.01
CA GLU A 149 -11.35 4.71 10.61
C GLU A 149 -11.91 5.67 9.57
N LEU A 150 -11.42 5.60 8.32
CA LEU A 150 -11.92 6.42 7.22
C LEU A 150 -13.39 6.10 6.95
N LYS A 151 -14.17 7.14 6.65
CA LYS A 151 -15.60 7.07 6.30
C LYS A 151 -15.88 7.54 4.88
N ARG A 152 -14.96 8.31 4.29
CA ARG A 152 -15.09 8.96 2.98
C ARG A 152 -14.18 8.35 1.92
N PHE A 153 -13.24 7.51 2.34
CA PHE A 153 -12.24 6.91 1.48
C PHE A 153 -12.14 5.40 1.73
N GLU A 154 -12.03 4.64 0.66
CA GLU A 154 -11.88 3.18 0.71
C GLU A 154 -10.53 2.77 0.14
N LEU A 155 -9.69 2.12 0.95
CA LEU A 155 -8.38 1.64 0.50
C LEU A 155 -8.53 0.44 -0.43
N LEU A 156 -8.14 0.58 -1.69
CA LEU A 156 -8.25 -0.49 -2.69
C LEU A 156 -6.95 -1.25 -2.91
N TYR A 157 -5.81 -0.57 -2.75
CA TYR A 157 -4.52 -1.12 -3.10
C TYR A 157 -3.39 -0.47 -2.31
N GLN A 158 -2.39 -1.26 -1.97
CA GLN A 158 -1.15 -0.81 -1.33
C GLN A 158 0.04 -1.54 -1.96
N ASN A 159 1.13 -0.80 -2.17
CA ASN A 159 2.45 -1.38 -2.36
C ASN A 159 3.45 -0.76 -1.38
N GLU A 160 4.75 -0.91 -1.66
CA GLU A 160 5.81 -0.42 -0.78
C GLU A 160 5.66 1.07 -0.44
N PHE A 161 5.30 1.90 -1.43
CA PHE A 161 5.34 3.35 -1.32
C PHE A 161 4.00 4.05 -1.51
N PHE A 162 3.02 3.37 -2.12
CA PHE A 162 1.76 3.98 -2.52
C PHE A 162 0.56 3.26 -1.93
N ARG A 163 -0.48 4.04 -1.64
CA ARG A 163 -1.83 3.59 -1.35
C ARG A 163 -2.80 4.24 -2.35
N LEU A 164 -3.77 3.48 -2.84
CA LEU A 164 -4.84 3.99 -3.70
C LEU A 164 -6.16 3.91 -2.96
N PHE A 165 -6.82 5.05 -2.83
CA PHE A 165 -8.13 5.17 -2.21
C PHE A 165 -9.19 5.50 -3.24
N ARG A 166 -10.37 4.88 -3.14
CA ARG A 166 -11.59 5.34 -3.83
C ARG A 166 -12.22 6.47 -3.02
N VAL A 167 -12.67 7.51 -3.71
CA VAL A 167 -13.47 8.59 -3.11
C VAL A 167 -14.92 8.11 -3.06
N LEU A 168 -15.46 7.97 -1.85
CA LEU A 168 -16.82 7.47 -1.64
C LEU A 168 -17.86 8.55 -1.95
N LYS A 169 -18.99 8.12 -2.50
CA LYS A 169 -20.17 8.98 -2.64
C LYS A 169 -20.91 9.07 -1.31
N GLU A 170 -21.78 10.06 -1.22
CA GLU A 170 -22.62 10.25 -0.04
C GLU A 170 -23.54 9.05 0.17
N GLY A 171 -23.52 8.49 1.39
CA GLY A 171 -24.26 7.27 1.75
C GLY A 171 -23.53 5.96 1.46
N GLU A 172 -22.37 5.98 0.80
CA GLU A 172 -21.52 4.79 0.67
C GLU A 172 -20.68 4.58 1.94
N ALA A 173 -20.36 3.32 2.24
CA ALA A 173 -19.47 2.94 3.33
C ALA A 173 -18.21 2.25 2.77
N PRO A 174 -17.03 2.45 3.38
CA PRO A 174 -15.82 1.78 2.94
C PRO A 174 -15.89 0.28 3.22
N VAL A 175 -15.30 -0.49 2.31
CA VAL A 175 -15.09 -1.92 2.48
C VAL A 175 -13.60 -2.16 2.76
N HIS A 176 -13.31 -2.99 3.75
CA HIS A 176 -11.92 -3.32 4.08
C HIS A 176 -11.41 -4.41 3.13
N HIS A 177 -10.34 -4.08 2.41
CA HIS A 177 -9.63 -5.01 1.53
C HIS A 177 -8.36 -5.51 2.20
N ASN A 178 -8.02 -6.78 1.95
CA ASN A 178 -6.72 -7.28 2.35
C ASN A 178 -5.66 -6.75 1.38
N VAL A 179 -4.85 -5.79 1.84
CA VAL A 179 -3.80 -5.18 1.03
C VAL A 179 -2.42 -5.73 1.39
N ARG A 180 -1.48 -5.63 0.45
CA ARG A 180 -0.11 -6.08 0.65
C ARG A 180 0.54 -5.29 1.80
N TYR A 181 1.19 -6.00 2.72
CA TYR A 181 1.96 -5.39 3.81
C TYR A 181 3.10 -4.50 3.28
N SER A 182 3.29 -3.35 3.93
CA SER A 182 4.45 -2.49 3.77
C SER A 182 4.81 -1.87 5.14
N PRO A 183 6.10 -1.88 5.54
CA PRO A 183 6.53 -1.31 6.81
C PRO A 183 6.29 0.20 6.90
N PHE A 184 6.33 0.90 5.76
CA PHE A 184 6.07 2.34 5.71
C PHE A 184 4.68 2.73 6.17
N PHE A 185 3.71 1.82 6.15
CA PHE A 185 2.34 2.10 6.60
C PHE A 185 1.96 1.34 7.86
N ASN A 186 2.94 0.80 8.59
CA ASN A 186 2.68 0.02 9.80
C ASN A 186 2.76 0.93 11.04
N PRO A 187 1.63 1.28 11.68
CA PRO A 187 1.63 2.14 12.86
C PRO A 187 2.46 1.56 14.00
N LYS A 188 2.56 0.22 14.12
CA LYS A 188 3.33 -0.44 15.19
C LYS A 188 4.85 -0.27 15.06
N LEU A 189 5.34 0.20 13.90
CA LEU A 189 6.75 0.54 13.69
C LEU A 189 7.02 2.04 13.84
N LEU A 190 6.05 2.85 13.40
CA LEU A 190 6.25 4.29 13.17
C LEU A 190 5.58 5.16 14.24
N ILE A 191 4.85 4.56 15.17
CA ILE A 191 4.23 5.25 16.31
C ILE A 191 4.79 4.64 17.60
N PRO A 192 5.32 5.45 18.52
CA PRO A 192 5.91 4.94 19.74
C PRO A 192 4.84 4.38 20.69
N GLU A 193 4.95 3.11 21.08
CA GLU A 193 4.08 2.51 22.09
C GLU A 193 4.48 2.99 23.50
N GLY A 194 3.50 3.45 24.30
CA GLY A 194 3.71 3.79 25.71
C GLY A 194 4.52 5.06 25.99
N LYS A 195 4.90 5.83 24.96
CA LYS A 195 5.53 7.14 25.12
C LYS A 195 4.46 8.21 25.38
N ILE A 196 4.63 9.00 26.42
CA ILE A 196 3.80 10.19 26.64
C ILE A 196 4.19 11.21 25.57
N VAL A 197 3.32 11.39 24.58
CA VAL A 197 3.47 12.49 23.61
C VAL A 197 3.21 13.79 24.35
N LYS A 198 4.07 14.80 24.14
CA LYS A 198 3.97 16.10 24.83
C LYS A 198 2.61 16.79 24.63
N ILE A 199 1.94 16.50 23.52
CA ILE A 199 0.64 17.03 23.13
C ILE A 199 -0.22 15.86 22.66
N GLU A 200 -1.38 15.67 23.27
CA GLU A 200 -2.31 14.63 22.88
C GLU A 200 -2.77 14.82 21.42
N GLY A 201 -2.79 13.72 20.65
CA GLY A 201 -3.17 13.76 19.24
C GLY A 201 -2.12 14.35 18.30
N PHE A 202 -0.88 14.57 18.74
CA PHE A 202 0.23 15.02 17.89
C PHE A 202 1.02 13.83 17.31
N PHE A 203 1.43 13.92 16.05
CA PHE A 203 2.28 12.92 15.40
C PHE A 203 3.78 13.16 15.73
N ASP A 204 4.47 12.15 16.26
CA ASP A 204 5.89 12.24 16.66
C ASP A 204 6.80 12.07 15.43
N ASP A 205 7.10 13.20 14.77
CA ASP A 205 7.95 13.22 13.56
C ASP A 205 9.36 12.71 13.81
N ASP A 206 9.97 13.03 14.95
CA ASP A 206 11.36 12.65 15.26
C ASP A 206 11.46 11.12 15.32
N TYR A 207 10.55 10.48 16.06
CA TYR A 207 10.48 9.02 16.14
C TYR A 207 10.19 8.39 14.78
N ALA A 208 9.22 8.94 14.05
CA ALA A 208 8.84 8.41 12.75
C ALA A 208 9.99 8.53 11.73
N GLN A 209 10.78 9.62 11.75
CA GLN A 209 11.93 9.79 10.87
C GLN A 209 13.05 8.81 11.16
N GLU A 210 13.39 8.61 12.44
CA GLU A 210 14.40 7.62 12.86
C GLU A 210 14.03 6.23 12.31
N LYS A 211 12.79 5.80 12.56
CA LYS A 211 12.29 4.49 12.09
C LYS A 211 12.13 4.40 10.59
N THR A 212 11.76 5.48 9.92
CA THR A 212 11.72 5.54 8.45
C THR A 212 13.13 5.33 7.87
N SER A 213 14.17 5.91 8.46
CA SER A 213 15.55 5.73 8.01
C SER A 213 15.97 4.25 8.12
N GLU A 214 15.64 3.58 9.22
CA GLU A 214 15.90 2.14 9.39
C GLU A 214 15.14 1.31 8.33
N ILE A 215 13.88 1.66 8.06
CA ILE A 215 13.05 0.97 7.05
C ILE A 215 13.62 1.14 5.64
N CYS A 216 14.12 2.32 5.28
CA CYS A 216 14.77 2.56 3.99
C CYS A 216 15.98 1.64 3.76
N ASP A 217 16.72 1.30 4.82
CA ASP A 217 17.86 0.39 4.75
C ASP A 217 17.45 -1.08 4.53
N LEU A 218 16.19 -1.45 4.76
CA LEU A 218 15.71 -2.83 4.60
C LEU A 218 15.93 -3.37 3.19
N SER A 219 15.77 -2.54 2.15
CA SER A 219 15.97 -2.97 0.76
C SER A 219 17.42 -3.40 0.51
N ASN A 220 18.39 -2.67 1.06
CA ASN A 220 19.80 -3.03 0.99
C ASN A 220 20.09 -4.30 1.79
N LEU A 221 19.52 -4.43 2.99
CA LEU A 221 19.67 -5.63 3.81
C LEU A 221 19.07 -6.88 3.14
N LYS A 222 17.91 -6.76 2.51
CA LYS A 222 17.24 -7.85 1.78
C LYS A 222 18.08 -8.32 0.59
N ASN A 223 18.63 -7.38 -0.18
CA ASN A 223 19.52 -7.70 -1.30
C ASN A 223 20.80 -8.39 -0.82
N LYS A 224 21.43 -7.85 0.25
CA LYS A 224 22.60 -8.46 0.88
C LYS A 224 22.32 -9.88 1.38
N ALA A 225 21.23 -10.08 2.11
CA ALA A 225 20.85 -11.39 2.63
C ALA A 225 20.65 -12.41 1.50
N THR A 226 19.97 -12.00 0.43
CA THR A 226 19.74 -12.84 -0.75
C THR A 226 21.07 -13.25 -1.41
N GLN A 227 22.00 -12.31 -1.57
CA GLN A 227 23.33 -12.60 -2.13
C GLN A 227 24.13 -13.55 -1.24
N LEU A 228 24.15 -13.33 0.08
CA LEU A 228 24.87 -14.19 1.02
C LEU A 228 24.37 -15.64 1.00
N VAL A 229 23.04 -15.84 0.84
CA VAL A 229 22.47 -17.17 0.65
C VAL A 229 22.95 -17.81 -0.65
N GLN A 230 22.99 -17.07 -1.75
CA GLN A 230 23.49 -17.56 -3.04
C GLN A 230 24.98 -17.94 -2.96
N ASP A 231 25.77 -17.18 -2.21
CA ASP A 231 27.20 -17.40 -2.00
C ASP A 231 27.49 -18.53 -1.00
N GLY A 232 26.46 -19.14 -0.39
CA GLY A 232 26.60 -20.18 0.64
C GLY A 232 27.11 -19.66 1.99
N LYS A 233 27.17 -18.35 2.19
CA LYS A 233 27.61 -17.68 3.44
C LYS A 233 26.48 -17.62 4.46
N LEU A 234 26.03 -18.80 4.90
CA LEU A 234 24.78 -18.92 5.64
C LEU A 234 24.79 -18.23 7.02
N ILE A 235 25.93 -18.18 7.71
CA ILE A 235 26.06 -17.51 9.01
C ILE A 235 25.88 -15.99 8.87
N GLU A 236 26.50 -15.40 7.84
CA GLU A 236 26.35 -13.96 7.56
C GLU A 236 24.92 -13.64 7.10
N ALA A 237 24.29 -14.55 6.33
CA ALA A 237 22.90 -14.41 5.91
C ALA A 237 21.94 -14.43 7.12
N GLU A 238 22.15 -15.37 8.06
CA GLU A 238 21.41 -15.47 9.32
C GLU A 238 21.47 -14.15 10.10
N GLN A 239 22.67 -13.61 10.33
CA GLN A 239 22.85 -12.32 11.01
C GLN A 239 22.13 -11.17 10.28
N THR A 240 22.16 -11.18 8.95
CA THR A 240 21.49 -10.15 8.15
C THR A 240 19.96 -10.25 8.28
N TYR A 241 19.39 -11.47 8.28
CA TYR A 241 17.96 -11.66 8.52
C TYR A 241 17.55 -11.32 9.95
N LEU A 242 18.40 -11.57 10.95
CA LEU A 242 18.15 -11.15 12.33
C LEU A 242 18.06 -9.62 12.45
N LYS A 243 18.93 -8.88 11.74
CA LYS A 243 18.83 -7.41 11.66
C LYS A 243 17.55 -6.96 10.95
N ILE A 244 17.13 -7.67 9.89
CA ILE A 244 15.87 -7.35 9.19
C ILE A 244 14.66 -7.47 10.13
N ILE A 245 14.59 -8.54 10.94
CA ILE A 245 13.46 -8.74 11.86
C ILE A 245 13.52 -7.84 13.11
N GLU A 246 14.68 -7.26 13.41
CA GLU A 246 14.83 -6.23 14.44
C GLU A 246 14.18 -4.91 13.98
N ILE A 247 14.45 -4.52 12.73
CA ILE A 247 13.86 -3.31 12.11
C ILE A 247 12.38 -3.53 11.80
N ASP A 248 12.03 -4.67 11.21
CA ASP A 248 10.66 -5.03 10.85
C ASP A 248 10.30 -6.42 11.39
N PRO A 249 9.82 -6.50 12.65
CA PRO A 249 9.36 -7.75 13.24
C PRO A 249 8.19 -8.43 12.50
N TYR A 250 7.44 -7.67 11.69
CA TYR A 250 6.22 -8.11 11.00
C TYR A 250 6.50 -8.67 9.60
N PHE A 251 7.75 -8.58 9.13
CA PHE A 251 8.19 -9.21 7.89
C PHE A 251 8.33 -10.74 8.08
N ASP A 252 7.21 -11.43 7.88
CA ASP A 252 7.08 -12.88 8.05
C ASP A 252 8.09 -13.68 7.21
N LEU A 253 8.38 -13.24 5.98
CA LEU A 253 9.30 -13.92 5.09
C LEU A 253 10.72 -14.07 5.69
N ALA A 254 11.25 -13.06 6.38
CA ALA A 254 12.56 -13.19 7.03
C ALA A 254 12.54 -14.25 8.15
N ARG A 255 11.46 -14.33 8.91
CA ARG A 255 11.28 -15.37 9.94
C ARG A 255 11.15 -16.76 9.34
N VAL A 256 10.43 -16.88 8.21
CA VAL A 256 10.32 -18.13 7.46
C VAL A 256 11.68 -18.59 6.94
N ILE A 257 12.49 -17.70 6.38
CA ILE A 257 13.82 -18.04 5.87
C ILE A 257 14.75 -18.49 7.01
N LEU A 258 14.75 -17.77 8.14
CA LEU A 258 15.49 -18.19 9.34
C LEU A 258 15.03 -19.58 9.84
N ALA A 259 13.72 -19.84 9.84
CA ALA A 259 13.19 -21.12 10.25
C ALA A 259 13.58 -22.26 9.30
N ASP A 260 13.59 -22.04 7.99
CA ASP A 260 14.08 -23.01 7.01
C ASP A 260 15.58 -23.32 7.22
N PHE A 261 16.39 -22.28 7.46
CA PHE A 261 17.80 -22.43 7.81
C PHE A 261 18.00 -23.28 9.07
N TYR A 262 17.26 -23.01 10.14
CA TYR A 262 17.32 -23.81 11.36
C TYR A 262 16.78 -25.22 11.19
N THR A 263 15.84 -25.42 10.27
CA THR A 263 15.33 -26.76 9.93
C THR A 263 16.40 -27.60 9.24
N LYS A 264 17.09 -27.03 8.25
CA LYS A 264 18.21 -27.67 7.54
C LYS A 264 19.40 -27.97 8.45
N THR A 265 19.66 -27.11 9.43
CA THR A 265 20.73 -27.31 10.42
C THR A 265 20.30 -28.12 11.65
N LYS A 266 19.11 -28.75 11.61
CA LYS A 266 18.57 -29.62 12.67
C LYS A 266 18.46 -28.94 14.04
N GLN A 267 18.08 -27.66 14.06
CA GLN A 267 17.80 -26.87 15.26
C GLN A 267 16.27 -26.62 15.42
N PRO A 268 15.49 -27.63 15.84
CA PRO A 268 14.01 -27.57 15.83
C PRO A 268 13.43 -26.46 16.70
N GLU A 269 14.03 -26.18 17.86
CA GLU A 269 13.53 -25.18 18.80
C GLU A 269 13.56 -23.77 18.22
N LYS A 270 14.69 -23.39 17.59
CA LYS A 270 14.83 -22.09 16.93
C LYS A 270 13.89 -21.97 15.74
N ALA A 271 13.81 -23.01 14.91
CA ALA A 271 12.91 -23.01 13.75
C ALA A 271 11.45 -22.76 14.15
N LEU A 272 10.96 -23.52 15.14
CA LEU A 272 9.59 -23.37 15.63
C LEU A 272 9.36 -22.03 16.35
N TRP A 273 10.37 -21.48 17.03
CA TRP A 273 10.27 -20.16 17.65
C TRP A 273 10.02 -19.06 16.62
N HIS A 274 10.82 -19.00 15.55
CA HIS A 274 10.65 -17.98 14.50
C HIS A 274 9.30 -18.08 13.80
N LEU A 275 8.83 -19.30 13.51
CA LEU A 275 7.53 -19.53 12.88
C LEU A 275 6.37 -19.18 13.80
N LYS A 276 6.48 -19.50 15.10
CA LYS A 276 5.49 -19.10 16.10
C LYS A 276 5.38 -17.57 16.17
N GLU A 277 6.51 -16.85 16.15
CA GLU A 277 6.49 -15.38 16.12
C GLU A 277 5.93 -14.83 14.81
N ALA A 278 6.19 -15.46 13.66
CA ALA A 278 5.58 -15.08 12.38
C ALA A 278 4.06 -15.23 12.39
N VAL A 279 3.55 -16.31 13.01
CA VAL A 279 2.10 -16.51 13.22
C VAL A 279 1.54 -15.50 14.21
N ARG A 280 2.27 -15.17 15.28
CA ARG A 280 1.84 -14.23 16.32
C ARG A 280 1.77 -12.78 15.81
N LEU A 281 2.77 -12.34 15.07
CA LEU A 281 2.94 -10.94 14.64
C LEU A 281 2.15 -10.62 13.37
N SER A 282 2.27 -11.47 12.35
CA SER A 282 1.66 -11.24 11.03
C SER A 282 0.43 -12.13 10.83
N GLY A 283 0.52 -13.40 11.23
CA GLY A 283 -0.58 -14.35 11.17
C GLY A 283 -1.19 -14.52 9.78
N THR A 284 -0.36 -14.47 8.74
CA THR A 284 -0.68 -14.66 7.32
C THR A 284 -0.89 -16.14 7.00
N ALA A 285 -1.58 -16.45 5.91
CA ALA A 285 -1.73 -17.84 5.48
C ALA A 285 -0.36 -18.51 5.24
N GLU A 286 0.59 -17.77 4.68
CA GLU A 286 1.97 -18.20 4.50
C GLU A 286 2.62 -18.59 5.82
N SER A 287 2.53 -17.76 6.86
CA SER A 287 3.16 -18.07 8.16
C SER A 287 2.56 -19.31 8.82
N TYR A 288 1.23 -19.50 8.72
CA TYR A 288 0.57 -20.74 9.16
C TYR A 288 1.03 -21.96 8.36
N PHE A 289 1.13 -21.86 7.03
CA PHE A 289 1.58 -22.94 6.18
C PHE A 289 2.99 -23.43 6.55
N TYR A 290 3.93 -22.51 6.72
CA TYR A 290 5.30 -22.87 7.12
C TYR A 290 5.35 -23.43 8.55
N MET A 291 4.57 -22.88 9.50
CA MET A 291 4.48 -23.42 10.86
C MET A 291 3.97 -24.86 10.87
N ILE A 292 2.90 -25.16 10.15
CA ILE A 292 2.33 -26.52 10.06
C ILE A 292 3.35 -27.48 9.43
N SER A 293 4.03 -27.05 8.37
CA SER A 293 5.01 -27.86 7.65
C SER A 293 6.22 -28.21 8.52
N ALA A 294 6.77 -27.23 9.24
CA ALA A 294 7.84 -27.47 10.21
C ALA A 294 7.39 -28.37 11.36
N CYS A 295 6.18 -28.18 11.90
CA CYS A 295 5.66 -29.06 12.95
C CYS A 295 5.59 -30.52 12.50
N LYS A 296 5.16 -30.79 11.25
CA LYS A 296 5.14 -32.15 10.70
C LYS A 296 6.54 -32.72 10.51
N TYR A 297 7.46 -31.92 9.99
CA TYR A 297 8.84 -32.33 9.78
C TYR A 297 9.54 -32.74 11.09
N PHE A 298 9.23 -32.07 12.20
CA PHE A 298 9.74 -32.40 13.54
C PHE A 298 8.82 -33.32 14.35
N GLU A 299 7.88 -34.01 13.70
CA GLU A 299 6.95 -34.99 14.31
C GLU A 299 6.07 -34.41 15.45
N LYS A 300 5.85 -33.09 15.47
CA LYS A 300 4.95 -32.39 16.40
C LYS A 300 3.51 -32.40 15.88
N ASN A 301 2.96 -33.60 15.64
CA ASN A 301 1.68 -33.79 14.95
C ASN A 301 0.48 -33.12 15.64
N THR A 302 0.43 -33.12 16.98
CA THR A 302 -0.62 -32.45 17.74
C THR A 302 -0.60 -30.94 17.55
N LEU A 303 0.60 -30.33 17.52
CA LEU A 303 0.78 -28.91 17.29
C LEU A 303 0.43 -28.53 15.84
N ALA A 304 0.84 -29.36 14.87
CA ALA A 304 0.47 -29.18 13.47
C ALA A 304 -1.05 -29.19 13.26
N GLN A 305 -1.77 -30.11 13.91
CA GLN A 305 -3.22 -30.19 13.83
C GLN A 305 -3.89 -28.94 14.41
N ARG A 306 -3.41 -28.45 15.55
CA ARG A 306 -3.91 -27.21 16.17
C ARG A 306 -3.77 -26.01 15.23
N TYR A 307 -2.57 -25.76 14.70
CA TYR A 307 -2.35 -24.63 13.79
C TYR A 307 -3.14 -24.78 12.49
N ARG A 308 -3.35 -26.00 11.98
CA ARG A 308 -4.21 -26.24 10.82
C ARG A 308 -5.66 -25.89 11.10
N GLN A 309 -6.20 -26.25 12.27
CA GLN A 309 -7.56 -25.89 12.66
C GLN A 309 -7.73 -24.38 12.80
N GLU A 310 -6.76 -23.71 13.42
CA GLU A 310 -6.73 -22.24 13.51
C GLU A 310 -6.68 -21.58 12.13
N ALA A 311 -5.79 -22.06 11.25
CA ALA A 311 -5.67 -21.56 9.87
C ALA A 311 -6.94 -21.77 9.04
N SER A 312 -7.58 -22.94 9.13
CA SER A 312 -8.81 -23.26 8.39
C SER A 312 -9.98 -22.35 8.80
N LYS A 313 -10.05 -21.97 10.08
CA LYS A 313 -11.05 -21.02 10.58
C LYS A 313 -10.77 -19.60 10.08
N LYS A 314 -9.50 -19.19 10.06
CA LYS A 314 -9.09 -17.83 9.66
C LYS A 314 -9.09 -17.63 8.14
N PHE A 315 -8.81 -18.69 7.37
CA PHE A 315 -8.66 -18.69 5.92
C PHE A 315 -9.52 -19.79 5.28
N PRO A 316 -10.86 -19.73 5.41
CA PRO A 316 -11.75 -20.82 4.97
C PRO A 316 -11.70 -21.07 3.46
N ALA A 317 -11.37 -20.05 2.66
CA ALA A 317 -11.24 -20.14 1.21
C ALA A 317 -9.86 -20.64 0.74
N ASP A 318 -8.90 -20.84 1.66
CA ASP A 318 -7.54 -21.26 1.32
C ASP A 318 -7.42 -22.79 1.36
N GLY A 319 -7.35 -23.40 0.17
CA GLY A 319 -7.26 -24.85 0.01
C GLY A 319 -6.00 -25.50 0.59
N ARG A 320 -5.01 -24.72 1.08
CA ARG A 320 -3.83 -25.26 1.77
C ARG A 320 -4.16 -25.86 3.15
N PHE A 321 -5.29 -25.47 3.75
CA PHE A 321 -5.65 -25.85 5.12
C PHE A 321 -6.84 -26.81 5.23
N GLN A 322 -7.58 -26.99 4.13
CA GLN A 322 -8.57 -28.05 3.97
C GLN A 322 -7.87 -29.41 3.83
#